data_AF-A0A139BQH1-F1
#
_entry.id   AF-A0A139BQH1-F1
#
_cell.length_a   1.000
_cell.length_b   1.000
_cell.length_c   1.000
_cell.angle_alpha   90.00
_cell.angle_beta   90.00
_cell.angle_gamma   90.00
#
_symmetry.space_group_name_H-M   'P 1'
#
loop_
_entity.id
_entity.type
_entity.pdbx_description
1 polymer ?
#
loop_
_entity_poly.entity_id
_entity_poly.type
_entity_poly.pdbx_seq_one_letter_code
_entity_poly.pdbx_strand_id
1 'polypeptide(L)'
;MHFIEHHFVSLEKRMKQLKAVLLSFVLGGAIGMWLGVNIGREVPLYSNPFNTKSLNQKIKDVTGETLEKGGHALEKTGQDLQDKLKH
;
A
#
# COMPACT_ATOMS: atom_id res chain seq x y z
N MET A 1 38.74 35.01 20.65
CA MET A 1 38.20 33.69 21.02
C MET A 1 36.67 33.67 21.09
N HIS A 2 36.03 34.60 21.81
CA HIS A 2 34.56 34.67 21.98
C HIS A 2 33.69 34.64 20.70
N PHE A 3 34.14 35.24 19.58
CA PHE A 3 33.35 35.28 18.34
C PHE A 3 33.21 33.90 17.66
N ILE A 4 34.28 33.09 17.69
CA ILE A 4 34.28 31.77 17.05
C ILE A 4 33.43 30.77 17.83
N GLU A 5 33.46 30.81 19.16
CA GLU A 5 32.62 29.95 20.00
C GLU A 5 31.13 30.21 19.80
N HIS A 6 30.72 31.47 19.71
CA HIS A 6 29.32 31.83 19.45
C HIS A 6 28.81 31.29 18.11
N HIS A 7 29.65 31.36 17.08
CA HIS A 7 29.35 30.80 15.76
C HIS A 7 29.26 29.27 15.80
N PHE A 8 30.19 28.61 16.49
CA PHE A 8 30.20 27.15 16.61
C PHE A 8 28.98 26.62 17.36
N VAL A 9 28.64 27.22 18.50
CA VAL A 9 27.43 26.90 19.28
C VAL A 9 26.16 27.14 18.47
N SER A 10 26.12 28.21 17.67
CA SER A 10 25.00 28.49 16.77
C SER A 10 24.85 27.44 15.66
N LEU A 11 25.96 26.95 15.10
CA LEU A 11 25.95 25.87 14.10
C LEU A 11 25.48 24.54 14.71
N GLU A 12 25.95 24.18 15.91
CA GLU A 12 25.48 22.98 16.62
C GLU A 12 23.99 23.04 16.91
N LYS A 13 23.49 24.20 17.35
CA LYS A 13 22.06 24.41 17.62
C LYS A 13 21.22 24.21 16.34
N ARG A 14 21.67 24.76 15.20
CA ARG A 14 21.01 24.58 13.90
C ARG A 14 21.00 23.11 13.45
N MET A 15 22.11 22.38 13.63
CA MET A 15 22.17 20.96 13.30
C MET A 15 21.23 20.12 14.17
N LYS A 16 21.11 20.43 15.47
CA LYS A 16 20.17 19.77 16.38
C LYS A 16 18.71 20.03 15.96
N GLN A 17 18.38 21.25 15.58
CA GLN A 17 17.05 21.61 15.08
C GLN A 17 16.72 20.90 13.75
N LEU A 18 17.65 20.87 12.79
CA LEU A 18 17.46 20.17 11.53
C LEU A 18 17.22 18.67 11.76
N LYS A 19 18.00 18.03 12.64
CA LYS A 19 17.79 16.62 13.01
C LYS A 19 16.42 16.40 13.64
N ALA A 20 15.97 17.31 14.51
CA ALA A 20 14.65 17.22 15.12
C ALA A 20 13.51 17.35 14.11
N VAL A 21 13.62 18.27 13.14
CA VAL A 21 12.66 18.43 12.05
C VAL A 21 12.63 17.20 11.14
N LEU A 22 13.79 16.66 10.78
CA LEU A 22 13.85 15.43 9.99
C LEU A 22 13.25 14.24 10.74
N LEU A 23 13.53 14.11 12.03
CA LEU A 23 12.97 13.05 12.86
C LEU A 23 11.45 13.17 12.97
N SER A 24 10.92 14.37 13.18
CA SER A 24 9.46 14.57 13.23
C SER A 24 8.80 14.32 11.89
N PHE A 25 9.46 14.66 10.78
CA PHE A 25 8.97 14.36 9.43
C PHE A 25 8.91 12.85 9.18
N VAL A 26 9.94 12.10 9.56
CA VAL A 26 9.97 10.64 9.43
C VAL A 26 8.89 10.00 10.32
N LEU A 27 8.76 10.43 11.58
CA LEU A 27 7.75 9.92 12.50
C LEU A 27 6.32 10.25 12.03
N GLY A 28 6.08 11.50 11.62
CA GLY A 28 4.80 11.94 11.08
C GLY A 28 4.44 11.20 9.79
N GLY A 29 5.41 11.01 8.89
CA GLY A 29 5.24 10.24 7.66
C GLY A 29 4.90 8.77 7.93
N ALA A 30 5.59 8.13 8.88
CA ALA A 30 5.30 6.75 9.26
C ALA A 30 3.88 6.59 9.85
N ILE A 31 3.48 7.48 10.76
CA ILE A 31 2.15 7.47 11.36
C ILE A 31 1.07 7.78 10.30
N GLY A 32 1.31 8.78 9.47
CA GLY A 32 0.41 9.16 8.39
C GLY A 32 0.22 8.04 7.37
N MET A 33 1.30 7.33 7.01
CA MET A 33 1.23 6.18 6.10
C MET A 33 0.48 5.01 6.73
N TRP A 34 0.71 4.72 8.02
CA TRP A 34 -0.03 3.67 8.74
C TRP A 34 -1.53 3.95 8.74
N LEU A 35 -1.93 5.16 9.15
CA LEU A 35 -3.33 5.56 9.19
C LEU A 35 -3.94 5.62 7.79
N GLY A 36 -3.23 6.19 6.82
CA GLY A 36 -3.68 6.29 5.43
C GLY A 36 -3.92 4.93 4.79
N VAL A 37 -3.03 3.96 5.01
CA VAL A 37 -3.21 2.59 4.51
C VAL A 37 -4.39 1.89 5.19
N ASN A 38 -4.57 2.05 6.50
CA ASN A 38 -5.70 1.44 7.20
C ASN A 38 -7.05 2.04 6.78
N ILE A 39 -7.14 3.37 6.67
CA ILE A 39 -8.35 4.05 6.18
C ILE A 39 -8.64 3.66 4.72
N GLY A 40 -7.62 3.70 3.85
CA GLY A 40 -7.79 3.37 2.43
C GLY A 40 -8.15 1.91 2.15
N ARG A 41 -7.90 1.00 3.09
CA ARG A 41 -8.30 -0.41 3.01
C ARG A 41 -9.57 -0.73 3.79
N GLU A 42 -10.23 0.26 4.39
CA GLU A 42 -11.42 0.10 5.22
C GLU A 42 -11.23 -0.90 6.38
N VAL A 43 -9.99 -1.03 6.89
CA VAL A 43 -9.66 -1.90 8.01
C VAL A 43 -9.49 -1.09 9.29
N PRO A 44 -9.74 -1.68 10.49
CA PRO A 44 -9.58 -0.96 11.76
C PRO A 44 -8.18 -0.33 11.91
N LEU A 45 -8.11 0.88 12.44
CA LEU A 45 -6.86 1.69 12.52
C LEU A 45 -5.72 1.01 13.30
N TYR A 46 -6.06 0.10 14.20
CA TYR A 46 -5.10 -0.67 15.01
C TYR A 46 -4.66 -1.99 14.35
N SER A 47 -5.22 -2.33 13.19
CA SER A 47 -4.79 -3.51 12.43
C SER A 47 -3.40 -3.27 11.84
N ASN A 48 -2.61 -4.33 11.68
CA ASN A 48 -1.35 -4.25 10.95
C ASN A 48 -1.63 -3.90 9.46
N PRO A 49 -1.29 -2.68 8.98
CA PRO A 49 -1.58 -2.23 7.61
C PRO A 49 -0.79 -3.02 6.55
N PHE A 50 0.27 -3.71 6.97
CA PHE A 50 1.09 -4.56 6.13
C PHE A 50 0.67 -6.03 6.16
N ASN A 51 -0.46 -6.36 6.81
CA ASN A 51 -0.99 -7.71 6.76
C ASN A 51 -1.54 -8.00 5.36
N THR A 52 -0.85 -8.86 4.62
CA THR A 52 -1.17 -9.23 3.24
C THR A 52 -2.30 -10.25 3.12
N LYS A 53 -2.81 -10.79 4.24
CA LYS A 53 -3.80 -11.86 4.21
C LYS A 53 -5.10 -11.45 3.50
N SER A 54 -5.62 -10.23 3.74
CA SER A 54 -6.83 -9.76 3.05
C SER A 54 -6.59 -9.43 1.58
N LEU A 55 -5.39 -8.96 1.23
CA LEU A 55 -4.99 -8.67 -0.16
C LEU A 55 -4.89 -9.95 -0.98
N ASN A 56 -4.24 -10.98 -0.45
CA ASN A 56 -4.10 -12.27 -1.12
C ASN A 56 -5.46 -12.96 -1.30
N GLN A 57 -6.36 -12.85 -0.32
CA GLN A 57 -7.73 -13.35 -0.46
C GLN A 57 -8.49 -12.59 -1.55
N LYS A 58 -8.45 -11.25 -1.55
CA LYS A 58 -9.12 -10.43 -2.57
C LYS A 58 -8.60 -10.71 -3.99
N ILE A 59 -7.28 -10.91 -4.14
CA ILE A 59 -6.67 -11.28 -5.43
C ILE A 59 -7.14 -12.69 -5.84
N LYS A 60 -7.16 -13.64 -4.91
CA LYS A 60 -7.61 -15.01 -5.16
C LYS A 60 -9.08 -15.06 -5.58
N ASP A 61 -9.95 -14.29 -4.91
CA ASP A 61 -11.38 -14.23 -5.21
C ASP A 61 -11.62 -13.60 -6.60
N VAL A 62 -10.95 -12.49 -6.91
CA VAL A 62 -11.05 -11.84 -8.24
C VAL A 62 -10.53 -12.75 -9.34
N THR A 63 -9.43 -13.48 -9.08
CA THR A 63 -8.85 -14.41 -10.06
C THR A 63 -9.77 -15.62 -10.27
N GLY A 64 -10.33 -16.16 -9.19
CA GLY A 64 -11.30 -17.26 -9.23
C GLY A 64 -12.55 -16.89 -10.04
N GLU A 65 -13.18 -15.76 -9.72
CA GLU A 65 -14.35 -15.28 -10.48
C GLU A 65 -14.02 -15.06 -11.96
N THR A 66 -12.85 -14.50 -12.27
CA THR A 66 -12.46 -14.24 -13.66
C THR A 66 -12.27 -15.55 -14.42
N LEU A 67 -11.65 -16.54 -13.79
CA LEU A 67 -11.40 -17.85 -14.39
C LEU A 67 -12.71 -18.63 -14.61
N GLU A 68 -13.63 -18.57 -13.64
CA GLU A 68 -14.95 -19.20 -13.72
C GLU A 68 -15.82 -18.57 -14.82
N LYS A 69 -15.87 -17.24 -14.90
CA LYS A 69 -16.56 -16.51 -15.98
C LYS A 69 -15.96 -16.82 -17.35
N GLY A 70 -14.63 -16.89 -17.44
CA GLY A 70 -13.92 -17.25 -18.66
C GLY A 70 -14.21 -18.69 -19.09
N GLY A 71 -14.20 -19.64 -18.15
CA GLY A 71 -14.55 -21.04 -18.39
C GLY A 71 -15.97 -21.20 -18.95
N HIS A 72 -16.95 -20.55 -18.33
CA HIS A 72 -18.33 -20.57 -18.82
C HIS A 72 -18.50 -19.94 -20.20
N ALA A 73 -17.77 -18.86 -20.51
CA ALA A 73 -17.81 -18.25 -21.83
C ALA A 73 -17.21 -19.17 -22.91
N LEU A 74 -16.10 -19.84 -22.59
CA LEU A 74 -15.47 -20.82 -23.47
C LEU A 74 -16.35 -22.04 -23.69
N GLU A 75 -17.00 -22.53 -22.63
CA GLU A 75 -17.91 -23.68 -22.72
C GLU A 75 -19.13 -23.39 -23.58
N LYS A 76 -19.77 -22.22 -23.39
CA LYS A 76 -20.87 -21.77 -24.26
C LYS A 76 -20.44 -21.63 -25.72
N THR A 77 -19.25 -21.07 -25.95
CA THR A 77 -18.70 -20.92 -27.30
C THR A 77 -18.40 -22.29 -27.93
N GLY A 78 -17.86 -23.23 -27.15
CA GLY A 78 -17.61 -24.60 -27.59
C GLY A 78 -18.89 -25.36 -27.92
N GLN A 79 -19.94 -25.20 -27.10
CA GLN A 79 -21.27 -25.77 -27.36
C GLN A 79 -21.89 -25.19 -28.64
N ASP A 80 -21.86 -23.86 -28.82
CA ASP A 80 -22.42 -23.20 -30.02
C ASP A 80 -21.69 -23.63 -31.31
N LEU A 81 -20.36 -23.82 -31.24
CA LEU A 81 -19.58 -24.37 -32.35
C LEU A 81 -19.94 -25.83 -32.62
N GLN A 82 -20.13 -26.65 -31.58
CA GLN A 82 -20.44 -28.06 -31.73
C GLN A 82 -21.85 -28.28 -32.30
N ASP A 83 -22.82 -27.45 -31.92
CA ASP A 83 -24.18 -27.49 -32.46
C ASP A 83 -24.21 -27.05 -33.92
N LYS A 84 -23.43 -26.03 -34.30
CA LYS A 84 -23.25 -25.60 -35.71
C LYS A 84 -22.58 -26.66 -36.59
N LEU A 85 -21.82 -27.59 -36.02
CA LEU A 85 -21.15 -28.67 -36.76
C LEU A 85 -22.00 -29.95 -36.86
N LYS A 86 -23.08 -30.07 -36.08
CA LYS A 86 -24.01 -31.20 -36.08
C LYS A 86 -25.27 -30.98 -36.95
N HIS A 87 -25.44 -29.78 -37.50
CA HIS A 87 -26.42 -29.42 -38.52
C HIS A 87 -25.75 -29.22 -39.87
#